data_AF-A0A8I0TXG2-F1
#
_entry.id   AF-A0A8I0TXG2-F1
#
_cell.length_a   1.000
_cell.length_b   1.000
_cell.length_c   1.000
_cell.angle_alpha   90.00
_cell.angle_beta   90.00
_cell.angle_gamma   90.00
#
_symmetry.space_group_name_H-M   'P 1'
#
loop_
_entity.id
_entity.type
_entity.pdbx_description
1 polymer ?
#
loop_
_entity_poly.entity_id
_entity_poly.type
_entity_poly.pdbx_seq_one_letter_code
_entity_poly.pdbx_strand_id
1 'polypeptide(L)' 'MATTSEQSRTILERFPAGSPRGSWPAEEYAATQRAQGTDAQVVMDLPSDQFLVVTNAPTQ' A
#
# COMPACT_ATOMS: atom_id res chain seq x y z
N MET A 1 -14.13 16.97 16.11
CA MET A 1 -12.96 16.95 15.21
C MET A 1 -12.39 15.54 15.21
N ALA A 2 -11.93 15.06 14.05
CA ALA A 2 -11.58 13.67 13.69
C ALA A 2 -12.75 12.81 13.19
N THR A 3 -13.26 13.16 12.01
CA THR A 3 -13.90 12.17 11.13
C THR A 3 -12.78 11.34 10.51
N THR A 4 -12.48 10.17 11.10
CA THR A 4 -11.77 9.11 10.37
C THR A 4 -12.76 8.63 9.32
N SER A 5 -12.64 9.13 8.10
CA SER A 5 -13.32 8.52 6.97
C SER A 5 -12.85 7.07 6.90
N GLU A 6 -13.78 6.13 6.97
CA GLU A 6 -13.56 4.71 6.64
C GLU A 6 -13.24 4.62 5.15
N GLN A 7 -12.09 5.14 4.75
CA GLN A 7 -11.55 4.97 3.41
C GLN A 7 -11.16 3.50 3.31
N SER A 8 -12.04 2.72 2.71
CA SER A 8 -11.83 1.31 2.40
C SER A 8 -10.53 1.16 1.62
N ARG A 9 -9.49 0.67 2.30
CA ARG A 9 -8.21 0.37 1.66
C ARG A 9 -8.27 -0.99 1.01
N THR A 10 -8.10 -1.01 -0.29
CA THR A 10 -8.01 -2.25 -1.05
C THR A 10 -6.53 -2.62 -1.19
N ILE A 11 -6.17 -3.82 -0.77
CA ILE A 11 -4.81 -4.35 -1.00
C ILE A 11 -4.68 -4.67 -2.49
N LEU A 12 -3.71 -4.04 -3.15
CA LEU A 12 -3.36 -4.31 -4.54
C LEU A 12 -2.37 -5.47 -4.64
N GLU A 13 -1.31 -5.45 -3.82
CA GLU A 13 -0.23 -6.44 -3.86
C GLU A 13 0.47 -6.56 -2.50
N ARG A 14 1.10 -7.72 -2.24
CA ARG A 14 1.84 -8.01 -1.00
C ARG A 14 3.29 -8.37 -1.31
N PHE A 15 4.21 -7.82 -0.53
CA PHE A 15 5.65 -8.01 -0.68
C PHE A 15 6.27 -8.49 0.63
N PRO A 16 7.17 -9.49 0.62
CA PRO A 16 7.85 -9.95 1.83
C PRO A 16 8.84 -8.89 2.33
N ALA A 17 8.81 -8.58 3.64
CA ALA A 17 9.71 -7.60 4.24
C ALA A 17 11.17 -8.08 4.28
N GLY A 18 11.38 -9.40 4.31
CA GLY A 18 12.71 -10.03 4.25
C GLY A 18 13.40 -10.03 2.87
N SER A 19 12.91 -9.26 1.89
CA SER A 19 13.56 -9.16 0.58
C SER A 19 14.97 -8.57 0.71
N PRO A 20 15.95 -8.98 -0.13
CA PRO A 20 17.32 -8.43 -0.08
C PRO A 20 17.41 -6.91 -0.34
N ARG A 21 16.34 -6.29 -0.86
CA ARG A 21 16.22 -4.85 -1.09
C ARG A 21 15.24 -4.16 -0.13
N GLY A 22 14.78 -4.83 0.93
CA GLY A 22 13.81 -4.28 1.88
C GLY A 22 12.47 -3.91 1.24
N SER A 23 11.94 -2.73 1.56
CA SER A 23 10.66 -2.19 1.06
C SER A 23 10.67 -1.77 -0.42
N TRP A 24 11.84 -1.71 -1.05
CA TRP A 24 12.00 -1.15 -2.40
C TRP A 24 11.03 -1.74 -3.46
N PRO A 25 10.76 -3.06 -3.51
CA PRO A 25 9.80 -3.62 -4.48
C PRO A 25 8.37 -3.09 -4.27
N ALA A 26 7.95 -2.92 -3.02
CA ALA A 26 6.63 -2.36 -2.70
C ALA A 26 6.55 -0.87 -3.07
N GLU A 27 7.64 -0.13 -2.86
CA GLU A 27 7.74 1.28 -3.23
C GLU A 27 7.72 1.48 -4.75
N GLU A 28 8.42 0.65 -5.52
CA GLU A 28 8.42 0.70 -6.99
C GLU A 28 7.02 0.39 -7.55
N TYR A 29 6.36 -0.65 -7.02
CA TYR A 29 5.00 -0.99 -7.42
C TYR A 29 4.03 0.14 -7.07
N ALA A 30 4.09 0.70 -5.86
CA ALA A 30 3.27 1.85 -5.48
C ALA A 30 3.54 3.08 -6.37
N ALA A 31 4.80 3.36 -6.72
CA ALA A 31 5.15 4.45 -7.62
C ALA A 31 4.58 4.24 -9.04
N THR A 32 4.63 3.00 -9.55
CA THR A 32 4.02 2.63 -10.83
C THR A 32 2.51 2.83 -10.79
N GLN A 33 1.84 2.37 -9.74
CA GLN A 33 0.40 2.56 -9.56
C GLN A 33 0.02 4.05 -9.50
N ARG A 34 0.82 4.88 -8.81
CA ARG A 34 0.63 6.34 -8.78
C ARG A 34 0.83 6.97 -10.16
N ALA A 35 1.83 6.53 -10.93
CA ALA A 35 2.04 6.99 -12.30
C ALA A 35 0.85 6.64 -13.22
N GLN A 36 0.14 5.56 -12.92
CA GLN A 36 -1.12 5.18 -13.59
C GLN A 36 -2.36 5.89 -13.03
N GLY A 37 -2.22 6.79 -12.05
CA GLY A 37 -3.32 7.55 -11.45
C GLY A 37 -4.04 6.84 -10.29
N THR A 38 -3.49 5.72 -9.80
CA THR A 38 -4.02 5.03 -8.60
C THR A 38 -3.35 5.57 -7.35
N ASP A 39 -4.14 5.95 -6.33
CA ASP A 39 -3.61 6.43 -5.04
C ASP A 39 -3.06 5.26 -4.19
N ALA A 40 -1.94 4.68 -4.63
CA ALA A 40 -1.28 3.57 -3.97
C ALA A 40 -0.41 4.06 -2.80
N GLN A 41 -0.41 3.33 -1.69
CA GLN A 41 0.41 3.57 -0.51
C GLN A 41 1.04 2.26 -0.04
N VAL A 42 2.28 2.31 0.44
CA VAL A 42 2.94 1.17 1.07
C VAL A 42 2.66 1.21 2.57
N VAL A 43 2.15 0.11 3.12
CA VAL A 43 1.90 -0.07 4.55
C VAL A 43 2.62 -1.31 5.01
N MET A 44 3.29 -1.26 6.16
CA MET A 44 3.92 -2.43 6.75
C MET A 44 2.91 -3.18 7.62
N ASP A 45 2.65 -4.44 7.28
CA ASP A 45 1.93 -5.40 8.09
C ASP A 45 2.90 -6.08 9.04
N LEU A 46 2.89 -5.61 10.30
CA LEU A 46 3.72 -6.17 11.37
C LEU A 46 3.39 -7.63 11.71
N PRO A 47 2.11 -8.08 11.75
CA PRO A 47 1.78 -9.45 12.09
C PRO A 47 2.34 -10.50 11.11
N SER A 48 2.36 -10.16 9.82
CA SER A 48 2.78 -11.09 8.75
C SER A 48 4.15 -10.73 8.15
N ASP A 49 4.85 -9.75 8.72
CA ASP A 49 6.15 -9.23 8.28
C ASP A 49 6.20 -8.96 6.76
N GLN A 50 5.22 -8.19 6.27
CA GLN A 50 5.03 -7.93 4.85
C GLN A 50 4.74 -6.45 4.59
N PHE A 51 5.19 -5.95 3.45
CA PHE A 51 4.75 -4.67 2.91
C PHE A 51 3.54 -4.90 2.02
N LEU A 52 2.43 -4.23 2.35
CA LEU A 52 1.20 -4.24 1.58
C LEU A 52 1.14 -2.95 0.78
N VAL A 53 0.93 -3.06 -0.53
CA VAL A 53 0.55 -1.90 -1.34
C VAL A 53 -0.96 -1.83 -1.35
N VAL A 54 -1.50 -0.76 -0.78
CA VAL A 54 -2.93 -0.51 -0.67
C VAL A 54 -3.32 0.70 -1.50
N THR A 55 -4.51 0.70 -2.09
CA THR A 55 -5.09 1.91 -2.67
C THR A 55 -6.21 2.42 -1.78
N ASN A 56 -6.31 3.74 -1.64
CA ASN A 56 -7.56 4.32 -1.16
C ASN A 56 -8.54 4.30 -2.33
N ALA A 57 -9.57 3.46 -2.27
CA ALA A 57 -10.72 3.66 -3.14
C ALA A 57 -11.47 4.88 -2.58
N PRO A 58 -11.70 5.94 -3.36
CA PRO A 58 -12.67 6.93 -2.94
C PRO A 58 -14.00 6.20 -2.77
N THR A 59 -14.55 6.20 -1.56
CA THR A 59 -15.95 5.81 -1.36
C THR A 59 -16.76 6.87 -2.12
N GLN A 60 -17.30 6.49 -3.28
CA GLN A 60 -18.14 7.35 -4.12
C GLN A 60 -19.39 7.79 -3.37
#